data_AF-A0A356WIS4-F1
#
_entry.id   AF-A0A356WIS4-F1
#
_cell.length_a   1.000
_cell.length_b   1.000
_cell.length_c   1.000
_cell.angle_alpha   90.00
_cell.angle_beta   90.00
_cell.angle_gamma   90.00
#
_symmetry.space_group_name_H-M   'P 1'
#
loop_
_entity.id
_entity.type
_entity.pdbx_description
1 polymer ?
#
loop_
_entity_poly.entity_id
_entity_poly.type
_entity_poly.pdbx_seq_one_letter_code
_entity_poly.pdbx_strand_id
1 'polypeptide(L)' 'FQTLRKTIFQDPDSFFKHFADFTEEQALALAHEIWTSINGKNLKENIEPTRARASLVLHKGADHKVDAVHLRKL' A
#
# COMPACT_ATOMS: atom_id res chain seq x y z
N PHE A 1 -5.53 -1.48 -5.03
CA PHE A 1 -5.36 -1.64 -6.49
C PHE A 1 -6.70 -1.88 -7.19
N GLN A 2 -7.46 -2.94 -6.87
CA GLN A 2 -8.76 -3.20 -7.51
C GLN A 2 -9.79 -2.06 -7.38
N THR A 3 -9.89 -1.44 -6.20
CA THR A 3 -10.75 -0.25 -6.01
C THR A 3 -10.33 0.90 -6.91
N LEU A 4 -9.02 1.10 -7.13
CA LEU A 4 -8.50 2.14 -8.02
C LEU A 4 -8.80 1.80 -9.49
N ARG A 5 -8.68 0.53 -9.89
CA ARG A 5 -9.04 0.04 -11.23
C ARG A 5 -10.50 0.35 -11.60
N LYS A 6 -11.41 0.21 -10.64
CA LYS A 6 -12.84 0.48 -10.81
C LYS A 6 -13.19 1.97 -10.73
N THR A 7 -12.25 2.84 -10.37
CA THR A 7 -12.48 4.28 -10.16
C THR A 7 -11.50 5.11 -10.97
N ILE A 8 -10.43 5.60 -10.35
CA ILE A 8 -9.51 6.58 -10.94
C ILE A 8 -8.74 6.05 -12.14
N PHE A 9 -8.70 4.74 -12.41
CA PHE A 9 -8.07 4.22 -13.63
C PHE A 9 -9.00 4.35 -14.84
N GLN A 10 -10.32 4.43 -14.65
CA GLN A 10 -11.27 4.57 -15.77
C GLN A 10 -11.32 6.00 -16.32
N ASP A 11 -10.95 6.98 -15.49
CA ASP A 11 -10.81 8.39 -15.86
C ASP A 11 -9.78 8.53 -17.01
N PRO A 12 -10.18 9.07 -18.18
CA PRO A 12 -9.31 9.23 -19.32
C PRO A 12 -8.10 10.16 -19.07
N ASP A 13 -8.21 11.09 -18.12
CA ASP A 13 -7.13 12.03 -17.78
C ASP A 13 -6.21 11.49 -16.67
N SER A 14 -6.49 10.28 -16.18
CA SER A 14 -5.69 9.63 -15.16
C SER A 14 -4.35 9.15 -15.72
N PHE A 15 -3.28 9.40 -14.98
CA PHE A 15 -1.98 8.76 -15.21
C PHE A 15 -2.10 7.22 -15.32
N PHE A 16 -3.08 6.65 -14.61
CA PHE A 16 -3.29 5.20 -14.54
C PHE A 16 -4.23 4.66 -15.63
N LYS A 17 -4.66 5.49 -16.59
CA LYS A 17 -5.58 5.08 -17.67
C LYS A 17 -5.09 3.85 -18.43
N HIS A 18 -3.78 3.71 -18.60
CA HIS A 18 -3.16 2.56 -19.27
C HIS A 18 -3.40 1.21 -18.58
N PHE A 19 -3.83 1.20 -17.30
CA PHE A 19 -4.17 -0.01 -16.55
C PHE A 19 -5.68 -0.31 -16.55
N ALA A 20 -6.50 0.54 -17.17
CA ALA A 20 -7.96 0.40 -17.17
C ALA A 20 -8.43 -0.90 -17.84
N ASP A 21 -7.73 -1.31 -18.90
CA ASP A 21 -8.10 -2.42 -19.77
C ASP A 21 -7.53 -3.77 -19.31
N PHE A 22 -6.80 -3.79 -18.19
CA PHE A 22 -6.22 -5.03 -17.67
C PHE A 22 -7.32 -5.96 -17.16
N THR A 23 -7.16 -7.26 -17.44
CA THR A 23 -7.95 -8.30 -16.77
C THR A 23 -7.65 -8.28 -15.27
N GLU A 24 -8.49 -8.95 -14.48
CA GLU A 24 -8.29 -9.01 -13.04
C GLU A 24 -6.94 -9.67 -12.69
N GLU A 25 -6.57 -10.73 -13.40
CA GLU A 25 -5.34 -11.48 -13.22
C GLU A 25 -4.12 -10.63 -13.58
N GLN A 26 -4.17 -9.90 -14.70
CA GLN A 26 -3.10 -8.98 -15.10
C GLN A 26 -2.91 -7.86 -14.08
N ALA A 27 -4.02 -7.31 -13.57
CA ALA A 27 -3.99 -6.26 -12.56
C ALA A 27 -3.37 -6.75 -11.24
N LEU A 28 -3.71 -7.97 -10.81
CA LEU A 28 -3.14 -8.57 -9.60
C LEU A 28 -1.65 -8.89 -9.77
N ALA A 29 -1.25 -9.44 -10.92
CA ALA A 29 0.14 -9.73 -11.23
C ALA A 29 0.99 -8.46 -11.18
N LEU A 30 0.55 -7.39 -11.86
CA LEU A 30 1.24 -6.11 -11.86
C LEU A 30 1.28 -5.48 -10.47
N ALA A 31 0.17 -5.52 -9.72
CA ALA A 31 0.15 -4.99 -8.36
C ALA A 31 1.15 -5.71 -7.45
N HIS A 32 1.27 -7.03 -7.58
CA HIS A 32 2.24 -7.83 -6.84
C HIS A 32 3.68 -7.53 -7.25
N GLU A 33 3.94 -7.35 -8.55
CA GLU A 33 5.25 -6.94 -9.05
C GLU A 33 5.65 -5.56 -8.50
N ILE A 34 4.79 -4.55 -8.61
CA ILE A 34 5.03 -3.20 -8.08
C ILE A 34 5.26 -3.26 -6.57
N TRP A 35 4.48 -4.06 -5.83
CA TRP A 35 4.67 -4.23 -4.40
C TRP A 35 6.04 -4.84 -4.09
N THR A 36 6.37 -5.97 -4.70
CA THR A 36 7.61 -6.71 -4.36
C THR A 36 8.88 -6.00 -4.84
N SER A 37 8.83 -5.30 -5.97
CA SER A 37 10.01 -4.65 -6.56
C SER A 37 10.27 -3.23 -6.05
N ILE A 38 9.22 -2.48 -5.68
CA ILE A 38 9.32 -1.06 -5.32
C ILE A 38 8.88 -0.84 -3.87
N ASN A 39 7.58 -1.00 -3.58
CA ASN A 39 7.01 -0.54 -2.30
C ASN A 39 7.45 -1.38 -1.10
N GLY A 40 7.54 -2.70 -1.27
CA GLY A 40 7.95 -3.65 -0.25
C GLY A 40 9.44 -3.54 0.09
N LYS A 41 10.29 -3.28 -0.91
CA LYS A 41 11.71 -2.94 -0.67
C LYS A 41 11.82 -1.62 0.09
N ASN A 42 11.14 -0.58 -0.38
CA ASN A 42 11.14 0.72 0.30
C ASN A 42 10.61 0.61 1.75
N LEU A 43 9.56 -0.19 1.97
CA LEU A 43 9.04 -0.46 3.30
C LEU A 43 10.12 -1.06 4.21
N LYS A 44 10.77 -2.14 3.78
CA LYS A 44 11.76 -2.85 4.60
C LYS A 44 13.06 -2.06 4.82
N GLU A 45 13.54 -1.42 3.76
CA GLU A 45 14.87 -0.81 3.75
C GLU A 45 14.86 0.62 4.31
N ASN A 46 13.77 1.37 4.09
CA ASN A 46 13.75 2.80 4.38
C ASN A 46 12.68 3.21 5.40
N ILE A 47 11.49 2.60 5.39
CA ILE A 47 10.36 3.03 6.23
C ILE A 47 10.35 2.30 7.58
N GLU A 48 10.33 0.97 7.59
CA GLU A 48 10.25 0.16 8.81
C GLU A 48 11.37 0.46 9.82
N PRO A 49 12.64 0.67 9.41
CA PRO A 49 13.71 1.01 10.37
C PRO A 49 13.43 2.29 11.16
N THR A 50 12.57 3.17 10.64
CA THR A 50 12.20 4.42 11.31
C THR A 50 11.15 4.24 12.40
N ARG A 51 10.45 3.10 12.44
CA ARG A 51 9.36 2.81 13.40
C ARG A 51 9.81 3.00 14.85
N ALA A 52 11.02 2.59 15.17
CA ALA A 52 11.60 2.72 16.51
C ALA A 52 11.80 4.17 16.97
N ARG A 53 11.66 5.17 16.08
CA ARG A 53 11.78 6.60 16.40
C ARG A 53 10.43 7.29 16.63
N ALA A 54 9.31 6.63 16.33
CA ALA A 54 7.98 7.20 16.49
C ALA A 54 7.60 7.39 17.96
N SER A 55 6.88 8.48 18.27
CA SER A 55 6.30 8.75 19.59
C SER A 55 5.10 7.84 19.88
N LEU A 56 4.33 7.51 18.84
CA LEU A 56 3.14 6.65 18.88
C LEU A 56 3.18 5.68 17.69
N VAL A 57 2.95 4.40 17.94
CA VAL A 57 2.78 3.37 16.92
C VAL A 57 1.41 2.74 17.06
N LEU A 58 0.62 2.77 15.98
CA LEU A 58 -0.67 2.08 15.87
C LEU A 58 -0.48 0.81 15.05
N HIS A 59 -0.78 -0.35 15.64
CA HIS A 59 -0.84 -1.61 14.92
C HIS A 59 -2.25 -1.82 14.40
N LYS A 60 -2.39 -2.25 13.14
CA LYS A 60 -3.66 -2.53 12.49
C LYS A 60 -3.79 -4.04 12.26
N GLY A 61 -4.93 -4.61 12.63
CA GLY A 61 -5.31 -5.97 12.29
C GLY A 61 -5.72 -6.11 10.82
N ALA A 62 -6.04 -7.35 10.42
CA ALA A 62 -6.39 -7.70 9.04
C ALA A 62 -7.66 -6.98 8.50
N ASP A 63 -8.58 -6.60 9.39
CA ASP A 63 -9.80 -5.85 9.08
C ASP A 63 -9.61 -4.32 9.19
N HIS A 64 -8.35 -3.87 9.25
CA HIS A 64 -7.94 -2.47 9.43
C HIS A 64 -8.27 -1.82 10.77
N LYS A 65 -8.86 -2.55 11.74
CA LYS A 65 -9.02 -2.01 13.09
C LYS A 65 -7.68 -1.93 13.80
N VAL A 66 -7.53 -0.94 14.66
CA VAL A 66 -6.39 -0.87 15.57
C VAL A 66 -6.60 -1.90 16.68
N ASP A 67 -5.62 -2.78 16.86
CA ASP A 67 -5.64 -3.83 17.89
C ASP A 67 -4.55 -3.63 18.95
N ALA A 68 -3.50 -2.86 18.66
CA ALA A 68 -2.47 -2.47 19.62
C ALA A 68 -1.98 -1.04 19.41
N VAL A 69 -1.64 -0.40 20.53
CA VAL A 69 -1.13 0.99 20.58
C VAL A 69 0.11 1.02 21.47
N HIS A 70 1.23 1.50 20.92
CA HIS A 70 2.48 1.67 21.65
C HIS A 70 2.82 3.15 21.75
N LEU A 71 2.78 3.69 22.97
CA LEU A 71 3.16 5.06 23.28
C LEU A 71 4.52 5.07 23.98
N ARG A 72 5.45 5.90 23.50
CA ARG A 72 6.75 6.11 24.15
C ARG A 72 6.55 6.84 25.48
N LYS A 73 7.13 6.30 26.55
CA LYS A 73 7.25 7.03 27.83
C LYS A 73 8.38 8.07 27.68
N LEU A 74 8.09 9.31 28.06
CA LEU A 74 9.06 10.41 28.12
C LEU A 74 9.89 10.33 29.40
#